data_AF-A0A497SP08-F1
#
_entry.id   AF-A0A497SP08-F1
#
_cell.length_a   1.000
_cell.length_b   1.000
_cell.length_c   1.000
_cell.angle_alpha   90.00
_cell.angle_beta   90.00
_cell.angle_gamma   90.00
#
_symmetry.space_group_name_H-M   'P 1'
#
loop_
_entity.id
_entity.type
_entity.pdbx_description
1 polymer ?
#
loop_
_entity_poly.entity_id
_entity_poly.type
_entity_poly.pdbx_seq_one_letter_code
_entity_poly.pdbx_strand_id
1 'polypeptide(L)' 'MKKHIIVVPNSKKKQILDEDPMRVKIKEKPEDNKANIGVERILSKYFGRKVRIVKGFKSKRKIVEIK' A
#
# COMPACT_ATOMS: atom_id res chain seq x y z
N MET A 1 2.50 13.87 -4.82
CA MET A 1 2.28 13.05 -6.04
C MET A 1 1.26 11.96 -5.76
N LYS A 2 0.35 11.64 -6.69
CA LYS A 2 -0.61 10.54 -6.54
C LYS A 2 -0.17 9.34 -7.39
N LYS A 3 -0.19 8.12 -6.82
CA LYS A 3 0.17 6.88 -7.54
C LYS A 3 -0.94 5.84 -7.34
N HIS A 4 -1.21 5.07 -8.40
CA HIS A 4 -2.16 3.95 -8.36
C HIS A 4 -1.42 2.69 -7.90
N ILE A 5 -1.99 2.00 -6.91
CA ILE A 5 -1.41 0.78 -6.37
C ILE A 5 -2.44 -0.35 -6.28
N ILE A 6 -1.94 -1.58 -6.35
CA ILE A 6 -2.71 -2.79 -6.05
C ILE A 6 -2.15 -3.41 -4.77
N VAL A 7 -2.98 -3.48 -3.73
CA VAL A 7 -2.64 -4.09 -2.45
C VAL A 7 -3.02 -5.56 -2.46
N VAL A 8 -2.05 -6.40 -2.14
CA VAL A 8 -2.23 -7.85 -1.96
C VAL A 8 -2.02 -8.17 -0.47
N PRO A 9 -3.10 -8.19 0.32
CA PRO A 9 -3.01 -8.54 1.74
C PRO A 9 -2.79 -10.04 1.94
N ASN A 10 -2.47 -10.44 3.17
CA ASN A 10 -2.22 -11.84 3.56
C ASN A 10 -1.15 -12.55 2.71
N SER A 11 -0.12 -11.81 2.29
CA SER A 11 1.00 -12.38 1.54
C SER A 11 2.00 -13.04 2.48
N LYS A 12 2.65 -14.12 2.04
CA LYS A 12 3.71 -14.80 2.81
C LYS A 12 4.92 -13.89 3.07
N LYS A 13 5.17 -12.89 2.22
CA LYS A 13 6.31 -11.98 2.29
C LYS A 13 5.85 -10.52 2.13
N LYS A 14 6.54 -9.59 2.78
CA LYS A 14 6.37 -8.14 2.52
C LYS A 14 7.23 -7.77 1.34
N GLN A 15 6.62 -7.26 0.27
CA GLN A 15 7.33 -6.97 -0.97
C GLN A 15 6.64 -5.84 -1.73
N ILE A 16 7.44 -4.99 -2.35
CA ILE A 16 7.01 -3.97 -3.29
C ILE A 16 7.47 -4.41 -4.68
N LEU A 17 6.55 -4.41 -5.64
CA LEU A 17 6.83 -4.59 -7.05
C LEU A 17 6.52 -3.26 -7.72
N ASP A 18 7.56 -2.55 -8.17
CA ASP A 18 7.44 -1.27 -8.87
C ASP A 18 7.14 -1.49 -10.36
N GLU A 19 6.05 -2.23 -10.62
CA GLU A 19 5.41 -2.36 -11.94
C GLU A 19 4.33 -1.27 -12.09
N ASP A 20 3.80 -1.02 -13.29
CA ASP A 20 2.63 -0.16 -13.47
C ASP A 20 1.37 -1.01 -13.77
N PRO A 21 0.37 -1.09 -12.87
CA PRO A 21 0.26 -0.42 -11.56
C PRO A 21 1.02 -1.13 -10.42
N MET A 22 1.62 -0.34 -9.53
CA MET A 22 2.53 -0.82 -8.47
C MET A 22 1.85 -1.80 -7.52
N ARG A 23 2.44 -2.99 -7.32
CA ARG A 23 1.89 -4.03 -6.46
C ARG A 23 2.56 -4.04 -5.10
N VAL A 24 1.76 -3.95 -4.05
CA VAL A 24 2.21 -3.92 -2.65
C VAL A 24 1.70 -5.15 -1.93
N LYS A 25 2.60 -6.09 -1.63
CA LYS A 25 2.33 -7.30 -0.87
C LYS A 25 2.63 -7.06 0.59
N ILE A 26 1.64 -7.29 1.44
CA ILE A 26 1.76 -7.14 2.90
C ILE A 26 1.30 -8.41 3.60
N LYS A 27 1.85 -8.67 4.79
CA LYS A 27 1.46 -9.83 5.62
C LYS A 27 0.14 -9.58 6.35
N GLU A 28 -0.13 -8.30 6.62
CA GLU A 28 -1.29 -7.83 7.35
C GLU A 28 -2.59 -8.20 6.64
N LYS A 29 -3.57 -8.65 7.41
CA LYS A 29 -4.93 -8.95 6.93
C LYS A 29 -5.69 -7.65 6.62
N PRO A 30 -6.67 -7.67 5.69
CA PRO A 30 -7.49 -6.50 5.36
C PRO A 30 -8.62 -6.27 6.38
N GLU A 31 -8.29 -6.38 7.68
CA GLU A 31 -9.20 -6.29 8.82
C GLU A 31 -8.72 -5.19 9.75
N ASP A 32 -9.63 -4.51 10.46
CA ASP A 32 -9.31 -3.46 11.45
C ASP A 32 -8.31 -2.40 10.96
N ASN A 33 -8.37 -2.02 9.68
CA ASN A 33 -7.44 -1.07 9.07
C ASN A 33 -5.95 -1.52 9.04
N LYS A 34 -5.62 -2.75 9.48
CA LYS A 34 -4.24 -3.26 9.58
C LYS A 34 -3.51 -3.24 8.24
N ALA A 35 -4.20 -3.64 7.16
CA ALA A 35 -3.63 -3.58 5.81
C ALA A 35 -3.29 -2.16 5.35
N ASN A 36 -4.12 -1.17 5.70
CA ASN A 36 -3.91 0.22 5.29
C ASN A 36 -2.67 0.80 6.00
N ILE A 37 -2.58 0.58 7.31
CA ILE A 37 -1.43 0.98 8.13
C ILE A 37 -0.15 0.30 7.61
N GLY A 38 -0.22 -0.99 7.29
CA GLY A 38 0.91 -1.75 6.72
C GLY A 38 1.39 -1.18 5.38
N VAL A 39 0.46 -0.80 4.50
CA VAL A 39 0.75 -0.18 3.20
C VAL A 39 1.40 1.20 3.38
N GLU A 40 0.83 2.07 4.21
CA GLU A 40 1.41 3.39 4.47
C GLU A 40 2.82 3.28 5.07
N ARG A 41 3.03 2.31 5.98
CA ARG A 41 4.33 2.06 6.61
C ARG A 41 5.38 1.56 5.61
N ILE A 42 5.05 0.58 4.77
CA ILE A 42 6.02 0.03 3.82
C ILE A 42 6.34 1.02 2.70
N LEU A 43 5.33 1.74 2.19
CA LEU A 43 5.52 2.74 1.14
C LEU A 43 6.27 3.97 1.66
N SER A 44 6.00 4.41 2.90
CA SER A 44 6.75 5.52 3.48
C SER A 44 8.23 5.19 3.63
N LYS A 45 8.57 3.94 3.98
CA LYS A 45 9.96 3.46 4.01
C LYS A 45 10.57 3.38 2.62
N TYR A 46 9.82 2.92 1.62
CA TYR A 46 10.29 2.78 0.25
C TYR A 46 10.59 4.13 -0.41
N PHE A 47 9.71 5.12 -0.24
CA PHE A 47 9.88 6.45 -0.84
C PHE A 47 10.67 7.44 0.03
N GLY A 48 10.99 7.07 1.29
CA GLY A 48 11.62 7.99 2.25
C GLY A 48 10.76 9.22 2.59
N ARG A 49 9.45 9.13 2.33
CA ARG A 49 8.49 10.24 2.38
C ARG A 49 7.21 9.81 3.05
N LYS A 50 6.42 10.77 3.54
CA LYS A 50 5.12 10.46 4.14
C LYS A 50 4.14 10.04 3.04
N VAL A 51 3.66 8.80 3.13
CA VAL A 51 2.65 8.26 2.20
C VAL A 51 1.32 8.13 2.92
N ARG A 52 0.23 8.57 2.27
CA ARG A 52 -1.13 8.45 2.79
C ARG A 52 -2.06 7.83 1.76
N ILE A 53 -2.95 6.94 2.18
CA ILE A 53 -4.02 6.46 1.29
C ILE A 53 -5.09 7.56 1.17
N VAL A 54 -5.41 7.99 -0.05
CA VAL A 54 -6.44 9.03 -0.32
C VAL A 54 -7.74 8.44 -0.87
N LYS A 55 -7.70 7.28 -1.53
CA LYS A 55 -8.89 6.59 -2.06
C LYS A 55 -8.70 5.08 -2.07
N GLY A 56 -9.81 4.34 -1.99
CA GLY A 56 -9.81 2.88 -2.10
C GLY A 56 -9.61 2.14 -0.78
N PHE A 57 -9.95 2.73 0.37
CA PHE A 57 -9.76 2.11 1.70
C PHE A 57 -10.33 0.69 1.83
N LYS A 58 -11.46 0.41 1.15
CA LYS A 58 -12.13 -0.91 1.12
C LYS A 58 -11.77 -1.77 -0.11
N SER A 59 -10.96 -1.25 -1.04
CA SER A 59 -10.62 -1.92 -2.30
C SER A 59 -9.16 -2.37 -2.32
N LYS A 60 -8.86 -3.40 -3.12
CA LYS A 60 -7.46 -3.77 -3.41
C LYS A 60 -6.76 -2.72 -4.27
N ARG A 61 -7.51 -2.02 -5.14
CA ARG A 61 -6.98 -0.89 -5.92
C ARG A 61 -7.10 0.39 -5.11
N LYS A 62 -5.97 1.04 -4.83
CA LYS A 62 -5.91 2.24 -4.00
C LYS A 62 -5.16 3.36 -4.71
N ILE A 63 -5.47 4.59 -4.32
CA ILE A 63 -4.70 5.77 -4.70
C ILE A 63 -3.99 6.25 -3.44
N VAL A 64 -2.66 6.35 -3.53
CA VAL A 64 -1.82 6.88 -2.46
C VAL A 64 -1.26 8.23 -2.87
N GLU A 65 -1.14 9.12 -1.89
CA GLU A 65 -0.47 10.40 -2.01
C GLU A 65 0.88 10.32 -1.30
N ILE A 66 1.93 10.65 -2.04
CA ILE A 66 3.30 10.80 -1.55
C ILE A 66 3.51 12.30 -1.35
N LYS A 67 3.79 12.73 -0.10
CA LYS A 67 4.14 14.11 0.22
C LYS A 67 5.59 14.42 -0.12
#